data_AF-A0A2X3GPA6-F1
#
_entry.id   AF-A0A2X3GPA6-F1
#
_cell.length_a   1.000
_cell.length_b   1.000
_cell.length_c   1.000
_cell.angle_alpha   90.00
_cell.angle_beta   90.00
_cell.angle_gamma   90.00
#
_symmetry.space_group_name_H-M   'P 1'
#
loop_
_entity.id
_entity.type
_entity.pdbx_description
1 polymer ?
#
loop_
_entity_poly.entity_id
_entity_poly.type
_entity_poly.pdbx_seq_one_letter_code
_entity_poly.pdbx_strand_id
1 'polypeptide(L)'
;MDLTPVEIAEALNLFIEEGWKQKDIADRLGKNITFVSTHLSLLKLPDCVRELYDNEVCSDTETLNNLRLLFDLNEERCRAVCAVAMSDGITRKQSRELLNDAKRIKDEMEKGPLTGSHQNDELGAGNTDEQSLNSGGDGTSEQTGNDDLNLAQEELEGGKNSNGQDDDDEDPLRDEEGEHKDPVKQPDNSGKDKDGRRR
;
A
#
# COMPACT_ATOMS: atom_id res chain seq x y z
N MET A 1 3.27 1.37 26.41
CA MET A 1 4.17 2.23 25.61
C MET A 1 3.96 1.79 24.19
N ASP A 2 3.31 2.62 23.41
CA ASP A 2 3.17 2.39 21.97
C ASP A 2 4.43 2.91 21.30
N LEU A 3 4.97 2.14 20.36
CA LEU A 3 6.14 2.56 19.58
C LEU A 3 5.74 3.74 18.69
N THR A 4 6.60 4.75 18.61
CA THR A 4 6.46 5.83 17.65
C THR A 4 6.62 5.29 16.22
N PRO A 5 6.08 5.99 15.20
CA PRO A 5 6.22 5.55 13.81
C PRO A 5 7.67 5.35 13.35
N VAL A 6 8.62 6.17 13.85
CA VAL A 6 10.03 6.05 13.52
C VAL A 6 10.68 4.86 14.23
N GLU A 7 10.37 4.61 15.50
CA GLU A 7 10.86 3.40 16.20
C GLU A 7 10.37 2.12 15.52
N ILE A 8 9.12 2.10 15.03
CA ILE A 8 8.61 0.99 14.21
C ILE A 8 9.44 0.86 12.92
N ALA A 9 9.76 1.97 12.26
CA ALA A 9 10.55 1.96 11.04
C ALA A 9 11.97 1.41 11.27
N GLU A 10 12.63 1.81 12.36
CA GLU A 10 13.94 1.29 12.76
C GLU A 10 13.89 -0.21 13.04
N ALA A 11 12.88 -0.68 13.79
CA ALA A 11 12.70 -2.09 14.06
C ALA A 11 12.47 -2.91 12.78
N LEU A 12 11.69 -2.39 11.83
CA LEU A 12 11.48 -3.03 10.53
C LEU A 12 12.78 -3.06 9.69
N ASN A 13 13.60 -2.02 9.78
CA ASN A 13 14.85 -1.93 9.04
C ASN A 13 15.88 -2.99 9.50
N LEU A 14 15.87 -3.39 10.77
CA LEU A 14 16.72 -4.49 11.26
C LEU A 14 16.45 -5.80 10.48
N PHE A 15 15.18 -6.14 10.24
CA PHE A 15 14.84 -7.33 9.45
C PHE A 15 15.30 -7.21 7.98
N ILE A 16 15.22 -6.01 7.40
CA ILE A 16 15.71 -5.75 6.04
C ILE A 16 17.24 -5.93 5.98
N GLU A 17 17.98 -5.45 6.99
CA GLU A 17 19.42 -5.62 7.11
C GLU A 17 19.82 -7.08 7.32
N GLU A 18 18.98 -7.88 7.99
CA GLU A 18 19.12 -9.33 8.11
C GLU A 18 18.76 -10.10 6.81
N GLY A 19 18.36 -9.40 5.75
CA GLY A 19 18.09 -9.96 4.43
C GLY A 19 16.65 -10.44 4.21
N TRP A 20 15.71 -10.08 5.08
CA TRP A 20 14.30 -10.42 4.90
C TRP A 20 13.66 -9.56 3.82
N LYS A 21 12.66 -10.12 3.12
CA LYS A 21 11.82 -9.34 2.19
C LYS A 21 10.67 -8.69 2.93
N GLN A 22 10.23 -7.52 2.47
CA GLN A 22 9.09 -6.80 3.06
C GLN A 22 7.81 -7.64 3.15
N LYS A 23 7.56 -8.50 2.15
CA LYS A 23 6.42 -9.44 2.15
C LYS A 23 6.50 -10.42 3.31
N ASP A 24 7.66 -11.04 3.51
CA ASP A 24 7.86 -12.03 4.58
C ASP A 24 7.74 -11.39 5.97
N ILE A 25 8.24 -10.15 6.11
CA ILE A 25 8.08 -9.34 7.33
C ILE A 25 6.60 -9.04 7.59
N ALA A 26 5.85 -8.62 6.56
CA ALA A 26 4.43 -8.31 6.66
C ALA A 26 3.62 -9.53 7.11
N ASP A 27 3.85 -10.68 6.47
CA ASP A 27 3.21 -11.95 6.79
C ASP A 27 3.54 -12.39 8.23
N ARG A 28 4.81 -12.23 8.64
CA ARG A 28 5.26 -12.57 10.01
C ARG A 28 4.61 -11.70 11.09
N LEU A 29 4.37 -10.42 10.81
CA LEU A 29 3.79 -9.46 11.73
C LEU A 29 2.25 -9.42 11.68
N GLY A 30 1.63 -10.14 10.74
CA GLY A 30 0.19 -10.06 10.49
C GLY A 30 -0.25 -8.68 10.03
N LYS A 31 0.61 -7.96 9.30
CA LYS A 31 0.35 -6.63 8.74
C LYS A 31 0.36 -6.72 7.21
N ASN A 32 -0.19 -5.70 6.56
CA ASN A 32 -0.09 -5.60 5.12
C ASN A 32 1.28 -5.06 4.70
N ILE A 33 1.72 -5.39 3.49
CA ILE A 33 2.99 -4.92 2.93
C ILE A 33 3.08 -3.39 2.86
N THR A 34 1.95 -2.71 2.62
CA THR A 34 1.85 -1.25 2.58
C THR A 34 2.21 -0.62 3.92
N PHE A 35 1.86 -1.25 5.03
CA PHE A 35 2.23 -0.83 6.37
C PHE A 35 3.75 -0.86 6.53
N VAL A 36 4.39 -1.96 6.13
CA VAL A 36 5.85 -2.12 6.19
C VAL A 36 6.55 -1.07 5.32
N SER A 37 6.12 -0.93 4.06
CA SER A 37 6.75 0.01 3.13
C SER A 37 6.59 1.47 3.56
N THR A 38 5.42 1.83 4.11
CA THR A 38 5.13 3.19 4.60
C THR A 38 5.97 3.53 5.84
N HIS A 39 6.21 2.59 6.75
CA HIS A 39 7.08 2.86 7.90
C HIS A 39 8.54 2.94 7.48
N LEU A 40 9.01 2.03 6.62
CA LEU A 40 10.39 2.08 6.10
C LEU A 40 10.69 3.37 5.33
N SER A 41 9.70 4.00 4.70
CA SER A 41 9.90 5.26 4.00
C SER A 41 10.23 6.44 4.93
N LEU A 42 9.87 6.35 6.22
CA LEU A 42 10.20 7.35 7.24
C LEU A 42 11.72 7.47 7.48
N LEU A 43 12.47 6.39 7.28
CA LEU A 43 13.93 6.44 7.40
C LEU A 43 14.59 7.15 6.21
N LYS A 44 13.86 7.27 5.10
CA LYS A 44 14.32 7.82 3.82
C LYS A 44 13.70 9.18 3.53
N LEU A 45 13.21 9.88 4.56
CA LEU A 45 12.65 11.22 4.38
C LEU A 45 13.76 12.22 4.01
N PRO A 46 13.55 13.05 2.96
CA PRO A 46 14.45 14.15 2.63
C PRO A 46 14.40 15.23 3.73
N ASP A 47 15.48 16.01 3.83
CA ASP A 47 15.69 16.96 4.95
C ASP A 47 14.49 17.89 5.21
N CYS A 48 13.89 18.46 4.16
CA CYS A 48 12.75 19.37 4.33
C CYS A 48 11.47 18.68 4.85
N VAL A 49 11.30 17.38 4.56
CA VAL A 49 10.16 16.59 5.07
C VAL A 49 10.47 16.08 6.48
N ARG A 50 11.73 15.72 6.76
CA ARG A 50 12.20 15.35 8.09
C ARG A 50 12.03 16.50 9.08
N GLU A 51 12.33 17.72 8.66
CA GLU A 51 12.16 18.91 9.48
C GLU A 51 10.71 19.08 9.97
N LEU A 52 9.70 18.73 9.16
CA LEU A 52 8.29 18.75 9.58
C LEU A 52 8.00 17.72 10.69
N TYR A 53 8.65 16.57 10.65
CA TYR A 53 8.51 15.54 11.68
C TYR A 53 9.23 15.97 12.97
N ASP A 54 10.49 16.42 12.85
CA ASP A 54 11.34 16.79 13.99
C ASP A 54 10.80 17.99 14.76
N ASN A 55 10.13 18.93 14.08
CA ASN A 55 9.46 20.07 14.71
C ASN A 55 8.01 19.77 15.13
N GLU A 56 7.60 18.50 15.13
CA GLU A 56 6.26 18.03 15.52
C GLU A 56 5.10 18.65 14.72
N VAL A 57 5.38 19.21 13.54
CA VAL A 57 4.38 19.80 12.64
C VAL A 57 3.53 18.72 11.97
N CYS A 58 4.15 17.59 11.61
CA CYS A 58 3.46 16.47 10.99
C CYS A 58 4.07 15.12 11.40
N SER A 59 3.25 14.25 12.00
CA SER A 59 3.62 12.88 12.39
C SER A 59 2.84 11.79 11.65
N ASP A 60 1.93 12.17 10.75
CA ASP A 60 1.12 11.23 9.98
C ASP A 60 1.96 10.55 8.89
N THR A 61 2.10 9.22 8.99
CA THR A 61 3.01 8.45 8.13
C THR A 61 2.61 8.49 6.65
N GLU A 62 1.31 8.50 6.36
CA GLU A 62 0.81 8.61 4.99
C GLU A 62 1.13 9.97 4.39
N THR A 63 0.94 11.05 5.15
CA THR A 63 1.29 12.42 4.75
C THR A 63 2.80 12.57 4.49
N LEU A 64 3.64 12.09 5.40
CA LEU A 64 5.10 12.11 5.25
C LEU A 64 5.55 11.30 4.03
N ASN A 65 4.95 10.12 3.80
CA ASN A 65 5.25 9.29 2.63
C ASN A 65 4.82 9.99 1.32
N ASN A 66 3.67 10.66 1.28
CA ASN A 66 3.24 11.43 0.11
C ASN A 66 4.21 12.57 -0.21
N LEU A 67 4.70 13.29 0.81
CA LEU A 67 5.68 14.36 0.64
C LEU A 67 7.05 13.83 0.16
N ARG A 68 7.48 12.68 0.68
CA ARG A 68 8.68 11.99 0.20
C ARG A 68 8.56 11.59 -1.28
N LEU A 69 7.42 11.06 -1.70
CA LEU A 69 7.15 10.78 -3.12
C LEU A 69 7.06 12.05 -3.97
N LEU A 70 6.52 13.15 -3.41
CA LEU A 70 6.49 14.44 -4.09
C LEU A 70 7.91 14.98 -4.29
N PHE A 71 8.80 14.80 -3.32
CA PHE A 71 10.21 15.19 -3.44
C PHE A 71 10.93 14.43 -4.56
N ASP A 72 10.75 13.10 -4.63
CA ASP A 72 11.31 12.26 -5.70
C ASP A 72 10.83 12.70 -7.10
N LEU A 73 9.63 13.29 -7.16
CA LEU A 73 8.98 13.69 -8.41
C LEU A 73 9.29 15.14 -8.83
N ASN A 74 9.23 16.05 -7.86
CA ASN A 74 9.48 17.48 -8.01
C ASN A 74 9.98 18.06 -6.68
N GLU A 75 11.31 18.11 -6.59
CA GLU A 75 12.06 18.54 -5.42
C GLU A 75 11.72 19.97 -4.98
N GLU A 76 11.64 20.89 -5.94
CA GLU A 76 11.38 22.32 -5.72
C GLU A 76 9.97 22.54 -5.15
N ARG A 77 8.96 21.88 -5.75
CA ARG A 77 7.59 21.95 -5.26
C ARG A 77 7.47 21.36 -3.86
N CYS A 78 8.15 20.26 -3.57
CA CYS A 78 8.13 19.67 -2.23
C CYS A 78 8.70 20.63 -1.19
N ARG A 79 9.85 21.27 -1.45
CA ARG A 79 10.43 22.26 -0.53
C ARG A 79 9.50 23.44 -0.27
N ALA A 80 8.88 23.97 -1.32
CA ALA A 80 7.92 25.07 -1.18
C ALA A 80 6.72 24.66 -0.31
N VAL A 81 6.19 23.45 -0.52
CA VAL A 81 5.11 22.91 0.31
C VAL A 81 5.55 22.74 1.76
N CYS A 82 6.75 22.21 2.03
CA CYS A 82 7.26 22.04 3.39
C CYS A 82 7.44 23.39 4.09
N ALA A 83 7.92 24.41 3.38
CA ALA A 83 8.07 25.76 3.94
C ALA A 83 6.73 26.38 4.36
N VAL A 84 5.65 26.17 3.59
CA VAL A 84 4.30 26.62 3.96
C VAL A 84 3.73 25.77 5.08
N ALA A 85 3.94 24.45 5.03
CA ALA A 85 3.45 23.53 6.06
C ALA A 85 4.05 23.82 7.44
N MET A 86 5.26 24.39 7.51
CA MET A 86 5.89 24.80 8.76
C MET A 86 5.06 25.81 9.57
N SER A 87 4.32 26.71 8.91
CA SER A 87 3.44 27.67 9.61
C SER A 87 2.00 27.20 9.69
N ASP A 88 1.49 26.63 8.59
CA ASP A 88 0.05 26.42 8.40
C ASP A 88 -0.38 24.96 8.67
N GLY A 89 0.60 24.08 8.87
CA GLY A 89 0.41 22.64 8.90
C GLY A 89 0.07 22.05 7.52
N ILE A 90 -0.12 20.73 7.49
CA ILE A 90 -0.55 20.04 6.27
C ILE A 90 -1.45 18.86 6.62
N THR A 91 -2.55 18.74 5.88
CA THR A 91 -3.48 17.61 6.00
C THR A 91 -3.12 16.49 5.03
N ARG A 92 -3.53 15.27 5.38
CA ARG A 92 -3.39 14.09 4.51
C ARG A 92 -4.00 14.32 3.12
N LYS A 93 -5.19 14.92 3.05
CA LYS A 93 -5.87 15.24 1.78
C LYS A 93 -5.01 16.17 0.92
N GLN A 94 -4.49 17.27 1.49
CA GLN A 94 -3.64 18.21 0.78
C GLN A 94 -2.38 17.54 0.24
N SER A 95 -1.70 16.72 1.05
CA SER A 95 -0.49 16.00 0.59
C SER A 95 -0.75 15.09 -0.61
N ARG A 96 -1.91 14.41 -0.62
CA ARG A 96 -2.33 13.54 -1.72
C ARG A 96 -2.68 14.33 -2.98
N GLU A 97 -3.40 15.43 -2.86
CA GLU A 97 -3.74 16.31 -3.99
C GLU A 97 -2.48 16.89 -4.64
N LEU A 98 -1.54 17.39 -3.84
CA LEU A 98 -0.26 17.92 -4.32
C LEU A 98 0.58 16.88 -5.07
N LEU A 99 0.61 15.64 -4.56
CA LEU A 99 1.30 14.53 -5.22
C LEU A 99 0.65 14.17 -6.56
N ASN A 100 -0.68 14.08 -6.60
CA ASN A 100 -1.41 13.76 -7.84
C ASN A 100 -1.26 14.87 -8.88
N ASP A 101 -1.29 16.13 -8.48
CA ASP A 101 -1.05 17.26 -9.37
C ASP A 101 0.36 17.22 -9.96
N ALA A 102 1.37 16.90 -9.15
CA ALA A 102 2.74 16.79 -9.63
C ALA A 102 2.90 15.63 -10.63
N LYS A 103 2.21 14.50 -10.42
CA LYS A 103 2.17 13.38 -11.38
C LYS A 103 1.55 13.81 -12.70
N ARG A 104 0.37 14.44 -12.64
CA ARG A 104 -0.32 14.95 -13.83
C ARG A 104 0.55 15.92 -14.64
N ILE A 105 1.19 16.88 -13.97
CA ILE A 105 2.08 17.85 -14.63
C ILE A 105 3.28 17.15 -15.28
N LYS A 106 3.90 16.17 -14.60
CA LYS A 106 5.01 15.40 -15.18
C LYS A 106 4.57 14.64 -16.44
N ASP A 107 3.43 13.97 -16.39
CA ASP A 107 2.89 13.21 -17.51
C ASP A 107 2.56 14.12 -18.71
N GLU A 108 2.01 15.31 -18.46
CA GLU A 108 1.73 16.33 -19.48
C GLU A 108 3.01 16.89 -20.11
N MET A 109 4.07 17.10 -19.32
CA MET A 109 5.38 17.55 -19.82
C MET A 109 6.08 16.49 -20.67
N GLU A 110 5.97 15.21 -20.31
CA GLU A 110 6.60 14.09 -21.05
C GLU A 110 5.86 13.75 -22.35
N LYS A 111 4.53 13.91 -22.41
CA LYS A 111 3.75 13.58 -23.62
C LYS A 111 3.77 14.66 -24.70
N GLY A 112 4.29 15.87 -24.40
CA GLY A 112 4.28 17.00 -25.33
C GLY A 112 2.86 17.40 -25.77
N PRO A 113 2.67 18.53 -26.48
CA PRO A 113 1.36 18.96 -26.92
C PRO A 113 0.89 18.07 -28.09
N LEU A 114 0.23 16.95 -27.77
CA LEU A 114 -0.61 16.27 -28.74
C LEU A 114 -1.91 17.07 -28.88
N THR A 115 -1.99 17.77 -30.00
CA THR A 115 -3.23 18.35 -30.49
C THR A 115 -4.24 17.22 -30.67
N GLY A 116 -5.37 17.33 -29.99
CA GLY A 116 -6.49 16.40 -30.05
C GLY A 116 -7.78 17.20 -30.06
N SER A 117 -8.11 17.76 -31.22
CA SER A 117 -9.33 18.51 -31.51
C SER A 117 -10.60 17.67 -31.40
N HIS A 118 -11.72 18.42 -31.30
CA HIS A 118 -13.13 18.11 -31.57
C HIS A 118 -13.98 17.82 -30.32
N GLN A 119 -15.08 18.54 -30.07
CA GLN A 119 -16.07 19.00 -31.05
C GLN A 119 -16.54 20.45 -30.86
N ASN A 120 -16.86 21.02 -32.01
CA ASN A 120 -17.44 22.33 -32.29
C ASN A 120 -18.80 22.50 -31.60
N ASP A 121 -19.13 23.72 -31.18
CA ASP A 121 -20.47 24.24 -31.40
C ASP A 121 -20.41 25.70 -31.83
N GLU A 122 -21.01 25.89 -32.99
CA GLU A 122 -21.11 27.07 -33.82
C GLU A 122 -22.18 28.03 -33.26
N LEU A 123 -21.98 29.32 -33.50
CA LEU A 123 -22.87 30.41 -33.08
C LEU A 123 -24.27 30.28 -33.71
N GLY A 124 -25.31 30.22 -32.87
CA GLY A 124 -26.71 30.35 -33.25
C GLY A 124 -27.44 31.33 -32.33
N ALA A 125 -27.99 32.39 -32.91
CA ALA A 125 -28.59 33.52 -32.22
C ALA A 125 -29.96 33.22 -31.59
N GLY A 126 -30.22 33.85 -30.43
CA GLY A 126 -31.50 34.51 -30.17
C GLY A 126 -32.63 33.68 -29.53
N ASN A 127 -32.98 34.15 -28.32
CA ASN A 127 -34.32 34.38 -27.76
C ASN A 127 -35.10 33.29 -26.98
N THR A 128 -35.55 33.75 -25.80
CA THR A 128 -36.82 33.51 -25.11
C THR A 128 -36.78 32.62 -23.86
N ASP A 129 -37.08 33.32 -22.76
CA ASP A 129 -37.43 32.91 -21.41
C ASP A 129 -38.61 31.92 -21.39
N GLU A 130 -38.52 30.84 -20.62
CA GLU A 130 -39.46 30.54 -19.52
C GLU A 130 -39.12 29.20 -18.83
N GLN A 131 -38.96 29.34 -17.51
CA GLN A 131 -39.33 28.44 -16.41
C GLN A 131 -39.92 27.05 -16.75
N SER A 132 -39.34 25.99 -16.17
CA SER A 132 -40.16 24.99 -15.48
C SER A 132 -39.36 24.16 -14.47
N LEU A 133 -39.97 24.00 -13.31
CA LEU A 133 -39.54 23.25 -12.14
C LEU A 133 -39.73 21.73 -12.39
N ASN A 134 -38.90 20.87 -11.78
CA ASN A 134 -39.29 19.93 -10.71
C ASN A 134 -38.34 18.71 -10.55
N SER A 135 -38.19 18.34 -9.27
CA SER A 135 -37.94 17.02 -8.66
C SER A 135 -36.76 16.13 -9.06
N GLY A 136 -35.84 15.95 -8.09
CA GLY A 136 -35.89 14.80 -7.18
C GLY A 136 -35.61 13.41 -7.76
N GLY A 137 -34.43 12.87 -7.46
CA GLY A 137 -34.08 11.48 -7.73
C GLY A 137 -32.82 11.06 -6.97
N ASP A 138 -33.04 10.53 -5.77
CA ASP A 138 -32.12 9.70 -5.00
C ASP A 138 -31.63 8.49 -5.84
N GLY A 139 -30.37 8.13 -5.71
CA GLY A 139 -29.72 7.13 -6.54
C GLY A 139 -28.32 6.77 -6.03
N THR A 140 -28.30 6.03 -4.93
CA THR A 140 -27.15 5.24 -4.49
C THR A 140 -26.67 4.32 -5.60
N SER A 141 -25.37 4.34 -5.93
CA SER A 141 -24.72 3.17 -6.50
C SER A 141 -23.26 3.13 -6.08
N GLU A 142 -22.96 2.11 -5.29
CA GLU A 142 -21.63 1.57 -5.08
C GLU A 142 -21.04 1.16 -6.43
N GLN A 143 -19.77 1.49 -6.65
CA GLN A 143 -18.93 0.65 -7.50
C GLN A 143 -17.50 0.64 -6.95
N THR A 144 -17.19 -0.47 -6.31
CA THR A 144 -15.87 -1.02 -6.10
C THR A 144 -15.12 -1.10 -7.43
N GLY A 145 -14.01 -0.37 -7.51
CA GLY A 145 -13.00 -0.47 -8.56
C GLY A 145 -11.66 -0.77 -7.91
N ASN A 146 -11.36 -2.06 -7.86
CA ASN A 146 -10.10 -2.61 -7.38
C ASN A 146 -9.19 -2.72 -8.59
N ASP A 147 -8.28 -1.76 -8.73
CA ASP A 147 -7.23 -1.78 -9.75
C ASP A 147 -5.87 -1.93 -9.06
N ASP A 148 -5.53 -3.19 -8.84
CA ASP A 148 -4.20 -3.70 -8.56
C ASP A 148 -3.52 -3.94 -9.92
N LEU A 149 -2.58 -3.09 -10.33
CA LEU A 149 -1.56 -3.41 -11.35
C LEU A 149 -0.34 -2.52 -11.09
N ASN A 150 0.65 -3.03 -10.35
CA ASN A 150 1.78 -3.85 -10.82
C ASN A 150 2.93 -2.97 -11.34
N LEU A 151 3.91 -2.80 -10.45
CA LEU A 151 5.15 -2.07 -10.64
C LEU A 151 6.08 -2.89 -11.54
N ALA A 152 6.39 -2.33 -12.71
CA ALA A 152 7.33 -2.90 -13.65
C ALA A 152 8.72 -3.10 -13.01
N GLN A 153 9.21 -4.33 -13.09
CA GLN A 153 10.57 -4.69 -12.73
C GLN A 153 11.14 -5.60 -13.82
N GLU A 154 11.96 -5.02 -14.71
CA GLU A 154 12.93 -5.70 -15.57
C GLU A 154 14.03 -4.68 -15.89
N GLU A 155 15.30 -5.00 -16.06
CA GLU A 155 16.15 -6.16 -15.84
C GLU A 155 17.57 -5.57 -16.01
N LEU A 156 18.54 -5.98 -15.18
CA LEU A 156 19.95 -5.78 -15.51
C LEU A 156 20.66 -7.13 -15.38
N GLU A 157 21.16 -7.56 -16.54
CA GLU A 157 21.88 -8.77 -16.83
C GLU A 157 23.18 -8.94 -16.01
N GLY A 158 23.58 -10.19 -15.79
CA GLY A 158 24.92 -10.50 -15.29
C GLY A 158 25.26 -12.00 -15.09
N GLY A 159 25.50 -12.75 -16.17
CA GLY A 159 26.69 -13.63 -16.27
C GLY A 159 26.65 -15.11 -15.84
N LYS A 160 26.32 -15.99 -16.80
CA LYS A 160 26.97 -17.26 -17.26
C LYS A 160 27.74 -18.23 -16.31
N ASN A 161 27.23 -19.47 -16.30
CA ASN A 161 27.84 -20.81 -16.47
C ASN A 161 29.08 -21.30 -15.67
N SER A 162 28.95 -22.50 -15.06
CA SER A 162 29.65 -23.71 -15.55
C SER A 162 29.09 -25.02 -14.94
N ASN A 163 29.05 -26.05 -15.78
CA ASN A 163 28.68 -27.44 -15.52
C ASN A 163 29.62 -28.13 -14.50
N GLY A 164 29.06 -29.12 -13.80
CA GLY A 164 29.79 -30.18 -13.12
C GLY A 164 28.81 -31.30 -12.74
N GLN A 165 28.72 -32.28 -13.62
CA GLN A 165 27.95 -33.52 -13.51
C GLN A 165 28.92 -34.59 -13.02
N ASP A 166 28.56 -35.35 -12.00
CA ASP A 166 29.09 -36.70 -11.76
C ASP A 166 28.01 -37.51 -11.04
N ASP A 167 27.59 -38.56 -11.73
CA ASP A 167 26.71 -39.64 -11.32
C ASP A 167 27.44 -40.57 -10.35
N ASP A 168 26.75 -41.08 -9.31
CA ASP A 168 27.10 -42.36 -8.68
C ASP A 168 25.84 -42.96 -8.01
N ASP A 169 25.24 -43.84 -8.82
CA ASP A 169 24.48 -45.06 -8.61
C ASP A 169 24.24 -45.70 -7.20
N GLU A 170 23.02 -46.27 -7.11
CA GLU A 170 22.50 -47.45 -6.37
C GLU A 170 22.41 -47.48 -4.82
N ASP A 171 21.20 -47.50 -4.20
CA ASP A 171 20.17 -48.58 -4.01
C ASP A 171 20.56 -49.57 -2.85
N PRO A 172 19.69 -50.37 -2.17
CA PRO A 172 18.22 -50.43 -2.04
C PRO A 172 17.65 -50.59 -0.60
N LEU A 173 16.32 -50.49 -0.51
CA LEU A 173 15.36 -51.28 0.30
C LEU A 173 15.69 -51.59 1.78
N ARG A 174 14.84 -51.06 2.67
CA ARG A 174 14.54 -51.72 3.94
C ARG A 174 13.05 -51.72 4.20
N ASP A 175 12.39 -52.74 3.64
CA ASP A 175 11.13 -53.26 4.16
C ASP A 175 11.43 -53.95 5.51
N GLU A 176 10.67 -53.61 6.56
CA GLU A 176 10.17 -54.61 7.51
C GLU A 176 8.84 -54.12 8.10
N GLU A 177 7.83 -54.94 7.84
CA GLU A 177 6.46 -54.84 8.31
C GLU A 177 6.36 -55.15 9.82
N GLY A 178 5.43 -54.48 10.49
CA GLY A 178 4.98 -54.82 11.84
C GLY A 178 3.50 -54.50 11.96
N GLU A 179 2.67 -55.52 11.73
CA GLU A 179 1.22 -55.50 11.72
C GLU A 179 0.53 -55.19 13.08
N HIS A 180 -0.61 -54.50 12.95
CA HIS A 180 -1.93 -54.75 13.57
C HIS A 180 -2.30 -54.44 15.04
N LYS A 181 -3.43 -53.68 15.13
CA LYS A 181 -4.61 -53.76 16.05
C LYS A 181 -4.42 -53.20 17.47
N ASP A 182 -5.29 -52.35 18.03
CA ASP A 182 -6.75 -52.17 17.95
C ASP A 182 -7.19 -50.74 18.39
N PRO A 183 -8.46 -50.33 18.15
CA PRO A 183 -8.96 -48.98 18.41
C PRO A 183 -9.53 -48.81 19.83
N VAL A 184 -9.30 -47.66 20.48
CA VAL A 184 -9.95 -47.33 21.77
C VAL A 184 -10.66 -45.98 21.71
N LYS A 185 -11.97 -46.10 21.45
CA LYS A 185 -13.14 -45.42 22.03
C LYS A 185 -13.00 -44.02 22.65
N GLN A 186 -13.82 -43.12 22.09
CA GLN A 186 -14.50 -42.03 22.78
C GLN A 186 -15.23 -42.51 24.04
N PRO A 187 -15.35 -41.67 25.07
CA PRO A 187 -16.53 -41.66 25.91
C PRO A 187 -17.42 -40.45 25.56
N ASP A 188 -18.52 -40.74 24.88
CA ASP A 188 -19.74 -39.95 25.05
C ASP A 188 -20.22 -40.13 26.49
N ASN A 189 -20.49 -39.03 27.19
CA ASN A 189 -21.46 -39.07 28.27
C ASN A 189 -22.26 -37.77 28.31
N SER A 190 -23.47 -37.87 27.74
CA SER A 190 -24.59 -37.01 28.07
C SER A 190 -24.97 -37.22 29.55
N GLY A 191 -24.76 -36.19 30.37
CA GLY A 191 -25.33 -36.07 31.71
C GLY A 191 -26.29 -34.89 31.75
N LYS A 192 -27.59 -35.19 31.65
CA LYS A 192 -28.68 -34.27 31.96
C LYS A 192 -28.55 -33.78 33.40
N ASP A 193 -28.66 -32.48 33.62
CA ASP A 193 -29.41 -31.97 34.77
C ASP A 193 -30.47 -30.99 34.29
N LYS A 194 -31.71 -31.45 34.45
CA LYS A 194 -32.90 -30.61 34.45
C LYS A 194 -33.14 -30.16 35.88
N ASP A 195 -33.77 -28.99 35.96
CA ASP A 195 -34.73 -28.59 37.00
C ASP A 195 -34.21 -27.65 38.09
N GLY A 196 -35.03 -26.64 38.39
CA GLY A 196 -34.84 -25.74 39.54
C GLY A 196 -34.73 -24.23 39.20
N ARG A 197 -35.72 -23.55 38.60
CA ARG A 197 -36.98 -23.08 39.23
C ARG A 197 -36.84 -21.74 40.00
N ARG A 198 -37.66 -20.76 39.57
CA ARG A 198 -38.25 -19.61 40.32
C ARG A 198 -37.26 -18.48 40.68
N ARG A 199 -37.57 -17.20 40.49
CA ARG A 199 -38.84 -16.48 40.56
C ARG A 199 -38.72 -15.17 39.79
#